data_AF-A0A239AD32-F1
#
_entry.id   AF-A0A239AD32-F1
#
_cell.length_a   1.000
_cell.length_b   1.000
_cell.length_c   1.000
_cell.angle_alpha   90.00
_cell.angle_beta   90.00
_cell.angle_gamma   90.00
#
_symmetry.space_group_name_H-M   'P 1'
#
loop_
_entity.id
_entity.type
_entity.pdbx_description
1 polymer ?
#
loop_
_entity_poly.entity_id
_entity_poly.type
_entity_poly.pdbx_seq_one_letter_code
_entity_poly.pdbx_strand_id
1 'polypeptide(L)' 'MSYTKEIFSHELEVFLVGDELDHSRIAEWAYATKLKHVRGIDRDVDQWLEELGAMDMGEEFKLSLAELQRLVAIARQ' A
#
# COMPACT_ATOMS: atom_id res chain seq x y z
N MET A 1 7.37 9.21 14.67
CA MET A 1 7.85 9.50 13.30
C MET A 1 6.66 9.45 12.37
N SER A 2 6.55 10.42 11.46
CA SER A 2 5.48 10.41 10.45
C SER A 2 5.80 9.38 9.38
N TYR A 3 4.81 8.58 8.98
CA TYR A 3 4.89 7.71 7.82
C TYR A 3 4.49 8.52 6.60
N THR A 4 5.42 8.67 5.67
CA THR A 4 5.32 9.59 4.53
C THR A 4 5.10 8.82 3.23
N LYS A 5 4.73 9.55 2.16
CA LYS A 5 4.62 8.99 0.81
C LYS A 5 5.93 8.35 0.33
N GLU A 6 7.07 8.94 0.69
CA GLU A 6 8.39 8.39 0.36
C GLU A 6 8.59 6.99 0.97
N ILE A 7 8.36 6.85 2.28
CA ILE A 7 8.47 5.54 2.98
C ILE A 7 7.48 4.54 2.38
N PHE A 8 6.22 4.96 2.21
CA PHE A 8 5.19 4.14 1.58
C PHE A 8 5.61 3.62 0.20
N SER A 9 6.10 4.50 -0.67
CA SER A 9 6.49 4.14 -2.04
C SER A 9 7.61 3.11 -2.06
N HIS A 10 8.58 3.25 -1.16
CA HIS A 10 9.73 2.36 -1.06
C HIS A 10 9.30 0.98 -0.56
N GLU A 11 8.47 0.93 0.48
CA GLU A 11 7.97 -0.33 1.04
C GLU A 11 7.02 -1.05 0.06
N LEU A 12 6.11 -0.34 -0.60
CA LEU A 12 5.20 -0.94 -1.57
C LEU A 12 5.95 -1.56 -2.75
N GLU A 13 6.99 -0.90 -3.25
CA GLU A 13 7.78 -1.36 -4.40
C GLU A 13 8.46 -2.71 -4.15
N VAL A 14 8.79 -3.04 -2.90
CA VAL A 14 9.34 -4.35 -2.52
C VAL A 14 8.38 -5.49 -2.85
N PHE A 15 7.07 -5.27 -2.73
CA PHE A 15 6.05 -6.27 -3.08
C PHE A 15 5.84 -6.42 -4.60
N LEU A 16 6.29 -5.45 -5.39
CA LEU A 16 6.09 -5.43 -6.85
C LEU A 16 7.26 -6.07 -7.60
N VAL A 17 8.24 -6.63 -6.88
CA VAL A 17 9.38 -7.36 -7.46
C VAL A 17 8.97 -8.82 -7.68
N GLY A 18 8.57 -9.15 -8.90
CA GLY A 18 8.23 -10.52 -9.30
C GLY A 18 7.18 -10.58 -10.40
N ASP A 19 6.87 -11.80 -10.86
CA ASP A 19 5.86 -12.04 -11.91
C ASP A 19 4.44 -12.20 -11.35
N GLU A 20 4.31 -12.46 -10.03
CA GLU A 20 3.02 -12.72 -9.37
C GLU A 20 2.83 -11.81 -8.15
N LEU A 21 1.64 -11.24 -8.02
CA LEU A 21 1.27 -10.39 -6.89
C LEU A 21 0.63 -11.20 -5.77
N ASP A 22 1.19 -11.06 -4.58
CA ASP A 22 0.60 -11.57 -3.35
C ASP A 22 -0.28 -10.49 -2.69
N HIS A 23 -1.54 -10.39 -3.14
CA HIS A 23 -2.48 -9.38 -2.65
C HIS A 23 -2.75 -9.49 -1.15
N SER A 24 -2.85 -10.71 -0.62
CA SER A 24 -3.10 -10.93 0.81
C SER A 24 -1.93 -10.41 1.64
N ARG A 25 -0.68 -10.65 1.21
CA ARG A 25 0.49 -10.12 1.90
C ARG A 25 0.57 -8.59 1.83
N ILE A 26 0.19 -7.97 0.72
CA ILE A 26 0.14 -6.51 0.60
C ILE A 26 -0.96 -5.95 1.53
N ALA A 27 -2.13 -6.57 1.57
CA ALA A 27 -3.23 -6.16 2.44
C ALA A 27 -2.86 -6.26 3.92
N GLU A 28 -2.23 -7.37 4.34
CA GLU A 28 -1.74 -7.56 5.70
C GLU A 28 -0.70 -6.49 6.08
N TRP A 29 0.26 -6.22 5.20
CA TRP A 29 1.23 -5.14 5.40
C TRP A 29 0.54 -3.78 5.54
N ALA A 30 -0.43 -3.47 4.68
CA ALA A 30 -1.12 -2.19 4.70
C ALA A 30 -1.85 -1.96 6.03
N TYR A 31 -2.56 -2.99 6.50
CA TYR A 31 -3.24 -2.96 7.79
C TYR A 31 -2.26 -2.80 8.97
N ALA A 32 -1.19 -3.60 9.01
CA ALA A 32 -0.18 -3.52 10.07
C ALA A 32 0.52 -2.16 10.11
N THR A 33 0.83 -1.59 8.94
CA THR A 33 1.44 -0.26 8.80
C THR A 33 0.50 0.83 9.32
N LYS A 34 -0.78 0.80 8.96
CA LYS A 34 -1.78 1.75 9.46
C LYS A 34 -1.90 1.70 10.99
N LEU A 35 -1.94 0.50 11.58
CA LEU A 35 -1.96 0.34 13.05
C LEU A 35 -0.68 0.89 13.72
N LYS A 36 0.49 0.59 13.15
CA LYS A 36 1.78 1.03 13.68
C LYS A 36 1.94 2.56 13.64
N HIS A 37 1.33 3.21 12.65
CA HIS A 37 1.50 4.64 12.37
C HIS A 37 0.23 5.49 12.59
N VAL A 38 -0.76 4.97 13.32
CA VAL A 38 -2.11 5.57 13.50
C VAL A 38 -2.13 7.04 13.97
N ARG A 39 -1.04 7.55 14.58
CA ARG A 39 -0.95 8.94 15.07
C ARG A 39 -0.06 9.85 14.22
N GLY A 40 0.48 9.36 13.12
CA GLY A 40 1.44 10.08 12.30
C GLY A 40 1.58 9.43 10.95
N ILE A 41 0.50 9.48 10.17
CA ILE A 41 0.44 8.99 8.80
C ILE A 41 0.04 10.17 7.91
N ASP A 42 0.67 10.29 6.74
CA ASP A 42 0.24 11.24 5.73
C ASP A 42 -1.20 10.90 5.29
N ARG A 43 -2.04 11.92 5.09
CA ARG A 43 -3.48 11.71 4.82
C ARG A 43 -3.73 10.90 3.55
N ASP A 44 -2.96 11.15 2.48
CA ASP A 44 -3.14 10.43 1.22
C ASP A 44 -2.69 8.98 1.38
N VAL A 45 -1.60 8.78 2.14
CA VAL A 45 -1.10 7.44 2.47
C VAL A 45 -2.09 6.66 3.35
N ASP A 46 -2.78 7.33 4.29
CA ASP A 46 -3.80 6.69 5.12
C ASP A 46 -4.91 6.05 4.28
N GLN A 47 -5.33 6.77 3.24
CA GLN A 47 -6.35 6.32 2.31
C GLN A 47 -5.82 5.17 1.44
N TRP A 48 -4.62 5.29 0.88
CA TRP A 48 -4.04 4.20 0.07
C TRP A 48 -3.84 2.92 0.87
N LEU A 49 -3.41 3.02 2.13
CA LEU A 49 -3.28 1.84 3.00
C LEU A 49 -4.64 1.21 3.34
N GLU A 50 -5.71 1.99 3.40
CA GLU A 50 -7.07 1.47 3.57
C GLU A 50 -7.55 0.72 2.32
N GLU A 51 -7.34 1.30 1.14
CA GLU A 51 -7.66 0.66 -0.15
C GLU A 51 -6.86 -0.65 -0.33
N LEU A 52 -5.57 -0.63 -0.01
CA LEU A 52 -4.71 -1.82 -0.07
C LEU A 52 -5.12 -2.88 0.96
N GLY A 53 -5.49 -2.47 2.18
CA GLY A 53 -5.99 -3.37 3.21
C GLY A 53 -7.30 -4.05 2.81
N ALA A 54 -8.13 -3.42 1.99
CA ALA A 54 -9.38 -3.99 1.49
C ALA A 54 -9.18 -5.09 0.45
N MET A 55 -7.98 -5.27 -0.13
CA MET A 55 -7.73 -6.30 -1.15
C MET A 55 -7.93 -7.74 -0.64
N ASP A 56 -7.91 -7.96 0.68
CA ASP A 56 -8.19 -9.27 1.29
C ASP A 56 -9.69 -9.55 1.45
N MET A 57 -10.57 -8.57 1.17
CA MET A 57 -12.02 -8.73 1.30
C MET A 57 -12.68 -9.43 0.09
N GLY A 58 -12.02 -9.48 -1.07
CA GLY A 58 -12.55 -10.08 -2.29
C GLY A 58 -11.79 -9.70 -3.56
N GLU A 59 -11.98 -10.47 -4.64
CA GLU A 59 -11.34 -10.23 -5.95
C GLU A 59 -11.66 -8.84 -6.51
N GLU A 60 -12.87 -8.32 -6.24
CA GLU A 60 -13.32 -7.02 -6.71
C GLU A 60 -12.55 -5.84 -6.10
N PHE A 61 -11.84 -6.05 -5.01
CA PHE A 61 -11.00 -5.05 -4.36
C PHE A 61 -9.53 -5.15 -4.75
N LYS A 62 -9.12 -6.24 -5.42
CA LYS A 62 -7.71 -6.45 -5.77
C LYS A 62 -7.26 -5.46 -6.83
N LEU A 63 -6.16 -4.78 -6.54
CA LEU A 63 -5.50 -3.90 -7.49
C LEU A 63 -4.58 -4.69 -8.42
N SER A 64 -4.62 -4.36 -9.70
CA SER A 64 -3.66 -4.87 -10.68
C SER A 64 -2.24 -4.33 -10.44
N LEU A 65 -1.23 -5.00 -11.00
CA LEU A 65 0.16 -4.52 -10.94
C LEU A 65 0.30 -3.09 -11.47
N ALA A 66 -0.41 -2.74 -12.55
CA ALA A 66 -0.38 -1.40 -13.11
C ALA A 66 -0.97 -0.35 -12.15
N GLU A 67 -1.99 -0.70 -11.37
CA GLU A 67 -2.57 0.20 -10.36
C GLU A 67 -1.63 0.42 -9.19
N LEU A 68 -1.00 -0.65 -8.70
CA LEU A 68 0.01 -0.57 -7.64
C LEU A 68 1.23 0.25 -8.07
N GLN A 69 1.71 0.05 -9.30
CA GLN A 69 2.79 0.85 -9.88
C GLN A 69 2.42 2.33 -10.02
N ARG A 70 1.16 2.64 -10.37
CA ARG A 70 0.66 4.02 -10.39
C ARG A 70 0.67 4.65 -9.00
N LEU A 71 0.27 3.92 -7.95
CA LEU A 71 0.35 4.41 -6.58
C LEU A 71 1.80 4.74 -6.17
N VAL A 72 2.76 3.87 -6.48
CA VAL A 72 4.19 4.13 -6.25
C VAL A 72 4.66 5.39 -6.98
N ALA A 73 4.26 5.57 -8.24
CA ALA A 73 4.65 6.73 -9.03
C ALA A 73 4.06 8.04 -8.49
N ILE A 74 2.80 8.03 -8.03
CA ILE A 74 2.15 9.20 -7.42
C ILE A 74 2.82 9.56 -6.09
N ALA A 75 3.17 8.56 -5.27
CA ALA A 75 3.81 8.77 -3.98
C ALA A 75 5.24 9.35 -4.05
N ARG A 76 5.87 9.33 -5.23
CA ARG A 76 7.21 9.86 -5.48
C ARG A 76 7.24 11.31 -5.98
N GLN A 77 6.10 11.89 -6.32
CA GLN A 77 5.98 13.28 -6.76
C GLN A 77 5.87 14.22 -5.55
#